data_AF-A0A9W4MIB1-F1
#
_entry.id   AF-A0A9W4MIB1-F1
#
_cell.length_a   1.000
_cell.length_b   1.000
_cell.length_c   1.000
_cell.angle_alpha   90.00
_cell.angle_beta   90.00
_cell.angle_gamma   90.00
#
_symmetry.space_group_name_H-M   'P 1'
#
loop_
_entity.id
_entity.type
_entity.pdbx_description
1 polymer ?
#
loop_
_entity_poly.entity_id
_entity_poly.type
_entity_poly.pdbx_seq_one_letter_code
_entity_poly.pdbx_strand_id
1 'polypeptide(L)'
;MTDYNLLVTEPLSNRVVAEALAQCFRVPVSDVDVADEKTDQNTRHWDAMVLCGTENLRGDVRTSLDIYARDSVQPQPSEPELAAALARVLGHSVLYPAEEFLQGVPGLAAADGTVTRARLLDPGEDPHDETAGYKVDAVEAPVTDLPNAQVTRLPEIVRYQRKPTPVRDGLVASLNILGTGRTDDIGSPYWTAATNLGAWEKLVRTKADDWAPAGWYPPDLYVQTLSARDELEALQPQLPVQAAELLEAAVDLVDREFIKLTVPDPAWYLDLRTQGLDVPDPHDAAWWWTRRPDPLPW
;
A
#
# COMPACT_ATOMS: atom_id res chain seq x y z
N MET A 1 6.35 -25.78 3.05
CA MET A 1 5.35 -25.40 4.06
C MET A 1 4.94 -23.98 3.72
N THR A 2 3.64 -23.69 3.73
CA THR A 2 3.14 -22.34 3.42
C THR A 2 2.59 -21.72 4.70
N ASP A 3 2.92 -20.45 4.88
CA ASP A 3 2.51 -19.59 5.99
C ASP A 3 1.40 -18.63 5.53
N TYR A 4 0.48 -18.33 6.44
CA TYR A 4 -0.58 -17.34 6.24
C TYR A 4 -0.75 -16.54 7.52
N ASN A 5 -0.83 -15.22 7.39
CA ASN A 5 -1.06 -14.33 8.52
C ASN A 5 -2.41 -13.64 8.33
N LEU A 6 -3.42 -13.99 9.13
CA LEU A 6 -4.78 -13.47 8.95
C LEU A 6 -5.27 -12.76 10.21
N LEU A 7 -6.08 -11.73 10.03
CA LEU A 7 -6.71 -10.98 11.11
C LEU A 7 -8.23 -11.08 10.99
N VAL A 8 -8.93 -11.33 12.09
CA VAL A 8 -10.39 -11.52 12.11
C VAL A 8 -11.03 -10.45 13.00
N THR A 9 -12.18 -9.92 12.57
CA THR A 9 -12.95 -8.89 13.28
C THR A 9 -13.71 -9.40 14.51
N GLU A 10 -13.72 -10.71 14.75
CA GLU A 10 -14.43 -11.37 15.86
C GLU A 10 -13.46 -12.17 16.75
N PRO A 11 -13.63 -12.16 18.09
CA PRO A 11 -12.91 -13.07 18.97
C PRO A 11 -13.27 -14.54 18.68
N LEU A 12 -12.27 -15.36 18.36
CA LEU A 12 -12.47 -16.77 18.05
C LEU A 12 -11.96 -17.69 19.16
N SER A 13 -12.63 -18.83 19.34
CA SER A 13 -12.11 -19.93 20.16
C SER A 13 -11.30 -20.90 19.30
N ASN A 14 -10.30 -21.56 19.89
CA ASN A 14 -9.44 -22.53 19.18
C ASN A 14 -10.25 -23.62 18.46
N ARG A 15 -11.37 -24.07 19.04
CA ARG A 15 -12.28 -25.06 18.43
C ARG A 15 -12.91 -24.52 17.13
N VAL A 16 -13.42 -23.30 17.16
CA VAL A 16 -14.04 -22.66 15.98
C VAL A 16 -13.01 -22.47 14.87
N VAL A 17 -11.79 -22.03 15.23
CA VAL A 17 -10.68 -21.90 14.27
C VAL A 17 -10.33 -23.26 13.67
N ALA A 18 -10.21 -24.31 14.49
CA ALA A 18 -9.87 -25.66 14.02
C ALA A 18 -10.90 -26.20 13.03
N GLU A 19 -12.20 -26.07 13.35
CA GLU A 19 -13.30 -26.48 12.48
C GLU A 19 -13.29 -25.71 11.15
N ALA A 20 -13.06 -24.39 11.21
CA ALA A 20 -13.05 -23.54 10.02
C ALA A 20 -11.84 -23.83 9.11
N LEU A 21 -10.65 -23.99 9.68
CA LEU A 21 -9.44 -24.36 8.94
C LEU A 21 -9.56 -25.75 8.33
N ALA A 22 -10.08 -26.73 9.07
CA ALA A 22 -10.33 -28.07 8.56
C ALA A 22 -11.22 -28.04 7.31
N GLN A 23 -12.27 -27.22 7.33
CA GLN A 23 -13.16 -27.01 6.19
C GLN A 23 -12.45 -26.32 5.02
N CYS A 24 -11.66 -25.26 5.27
CA CYS A 24 -10.96 -24.51 4.22
C CYS A 24 -9.89 -25.36 3.52
N PHE A 25 -9.10 -26.12 4.29
CA PHE A 25 -8.04 -27.00 3.77
C PHE A 25 -8.54 -28.40 3.37
N ARG A 26 -9.82 -28.70 3.64
CA ARG A 26 -10.47 -30.00 3.35
C ARG A 26 -9.74 -31.18 4.01
N VAL A 27 -9.31 -30.99 5.24
CA VAL A 27 -8.68 -32.02 6.08
C VAL A 27 -9.59 -32.38 7.25
N PRO A 28 -9.44 -33.56 7.88
CA PRO A 28 -10.11 -33.87 9.13
C PRO A 28 -9.75 -32.86 10.22
N VAL A 29 -10.71 -32.50 11.08
CA VAL A 29 -10.45 -31.60 12.22
C VAL A 29 -9.38 -32.16 13.18
N SER A 30 -9.21 -33.48 13.25
CA SER A 30 -8.13 -34.12 14.02
C SER A 30 -6.73 -33.84 13.48
N ASP A 31 -6.63 -33.41 12.22
CA ASP A 31 -5.38 -33.06 11.54
C ASP A 31 -5.13 -31.54 11.55
N VAL A 32 -5.86 -30.79 12.39
CA VAL A 32 -5.68 -29.36 12.63
C VAL A 32 -5.38 -29.15 14.12
N ASP A 33 -4.25 -28.53 14.43
CA ASP A 33 -3.87 -28.14 15.79
C ASP A 33 -3.92 -26.61 15.92
N VAL A 34 -4.70 -26.12 16.89
CA VAL A 34 -4.85 -24.69 17.17
C VAL A 34 -4.50 -24.41 18.62
N ALA A 35 -3.56 -23.50 18.83
CA ALA A 35 -3.09 -23.12 20.15
C ALA A 35 -3.09 -21.59 20.31
N ASP A 36 -3.38 -21.15 21.53
CA ASP A 36 -3.14 -19.77 21.97
C ASP A 36 -1.89 -19.73 22.88
N GLU A 37 -1.49 -18.54 23.32
CA GLU A 37 -0.35 -18.35 24.23
C GLU A 37 -0.49 -19.09 25.56
N LYS A 38 -1.71 -19.44 25.97
CA LYS A 38 -2.01 -20.12 27.24
C LYS A 38 -1.98 -21.64 27.10
N THR A 39 -1.91 -22.14 25.88
CA THR A 39 -1.91 -23.57 25.58
C THR A 39 -0.55 -24.20 25.95
N ASP A 40 -0.57 -25.32 26.68
CA ASP A 40 0.65 -26.07 27.01
C ASP A 40 1.26 -26.66 25.73
N GLN A 41 2.45 -26.17 25.38
CA GLN A 41 3.17 -26.54 24.15
C GLN A 41 3.52 -28.04 24.07
N ASN A 42 3.58 -28.74 25.21
CA ASN A 42 3.84 -30.19 25.22
C ASN A 42 2.61 -31.02 24.81
N THR A 43 1.43 -30.42 24.82
CA THR A 43 0.17 -31.09 24.46
C THR A 43 -0.22 -30.88 23.00
N ARG A 44 0.52 -30.03 22.28
CA ARG A 44 0.24 -29.72 20.87
C ARG A 44 0.52 -30.89 19.95
N HIS A 45 -0.36 -31.07 18.97
CA HIS A 45 -0.17 -32.03 17.89
C HIS A 45 0.68 -31.41 16.79
N TRP A 46 1.99 -31.29 17.03
CA TRP A 46 2.96 -30.74 16.07
C TRP A 46 3.01 -31.48 14.71
N ASP A 47 2.47 -32.69 14.67
CA ASP A 47 2.34 -33.52 13.47
C ASP A 47 1.06 -33.32 12.65
N ALA A 48 0.16 -32.44 13.12
CA ALA A 48 -1.01 -32.02 12.38
C ALA A 48 -0.65 -31.47 10.99
N MET A 49 -1.56 -31.64 10.04
CA MET A 49 -1.40 -31.15 8.67
C MET A 49 -1.45 -29.63 8.60
N VAL A 50 -2.23 -29.01 9.49
CA VAL A 50 -2.35 -27.56 9.65
C VAL A 50 -2.11 -27.20 11.12
N LEU A 51 -1.19 -26.27 11.36
CA LEU A 51 -0.94 -25.67 12.67
C LEU A 51 -1.44 -24.23 12.65
N CYS A 52 -2.04 -23.76 13.74
CA CYS A 52 -2.43 -22.36 13.90
C CYS A 52 -2.04 -21.84 15.28
N GLY A 53 -1.30 -20.74 15.32
CA GLY A 53 -1.21 -19.87 16.48
C GLY A 53 -2.37 -18.88 16.48
N THR A 54 -2.91 -18.58 17.66
CA THR A 54 -3.99 -17.60 17.84
C THR A 54 -3.63 -16.59 18.91
N GLU A 55 -3.91 -15.33 18.65
CA GLU A 55 -3.73 -14.24 19.60
C GLU A 55 -5.01 -13.40 19.66
N ASN A 56 -5.44 -13.03 20.87
CA ASN A 56 -6.59 -12.15 21.05
C ASN A 56 -6.15 -10.69 21.01
N LEU A 57 -6.78 -9.92 20.13
CA LEU A 57 -6.48 -8.51 19.90
C LEU A 57 -7.60 -7.59 20.42
N ARG A 58 -7.34 -6.29 20.45
CA ARG A 58 -8.30 -5.23 20.80
C ARG A 58 -8.59 -4.36 19.58
N GLY A 59 -9.78 -3.77 19.56
CA GLY A 59 -10.22 -2.84 18.50
C GLY A 59 -11.27 -3.44 17.57
N ASP A 60 -11.25 -3.06 16.30
CA ASP A 60 -12.11 -3.63 15.26
C ASP A 60 -11.61 -5.01 14.82
N VAL A 61 -10.30 -5.26 14.97
CA VAL A 61 -9.69 -6.59 14.84
C VAL A 61 -9.56 -7.24 16.22
N ARG A 62 -9.94 -8.51 16.32
CA ARG A 62 -10.12 -9.21 17.60
C ARG A 62 -9.33 -10.51 17.71
N THR A 63 -8.91 -11.10 16.59
CA THR A 63 -8.09 -12.30 16.60
C THR A 63 -7.04 -12.24 15.50
N SER A 64 -5.78 -12.52 15.85
CA SER A 64 -4.71 -12.81 14.89
C SER A 64 -4.55 -14.32 14.74
N LEU A 65 -4.31 -14.78 13.51
CA LEU A 65 -4.11 -16.16 13.14
C LEU A 65 -2.77 -16.28 12.39
N ASP A 66 -1.86 -17.10 12.92
CA ASP A 66 -0.61 -17.48 12.28
C ASP A 66 -0.69 -18.96 11.88
N ILE A 67 -0.92 -19.21 10.58
CA ILE A 67 -1.33 -20.52 10.06
C ILE A 67 -0.19 -21.12 9.24
N TYR A 68 0.16 -22.37 9.54
CA TYR A 68 1.17 -23.14 8.83
C TYR A 68 0.54 -24.40 8.22
N ALA A 69 0.56 -24.50 6.89
CA ALA A 69 0.09 -25.67 6.16
C ALA A 69 1.27 -26.51 5.65
N ARG A 70 1.30 -27.81 6.01
CA ARG A 70 2.31 -28.75 5.50
C ARG A 70 2.15 -28.97 4.00
N ASP A 71 3.25 -29.21 3.28
CA ASP A 71 3.26 -29.37 1.81
C ASP A 71 2.40 -30.55 1.30
N SER A 72 2.09 -31.50 2.18
CA SER A 72 1.21 -32.64 1.91
C SER A 72 -0.27 -32.26 1.78
N VAL A 73 -0.70 -31.09 2.31
CA VAL A 73 -2.04 -30.55 2.08
C VAL A 73 -2.08 -30.00 0.66
N GLN A 74 -2.86 -30.59 -0.24
CA GLN A 74 -2.99 -30.13 -1.62
C GLN A 74 -4.44 -30.24 -2.11
N PRO A 75 -4.94 -29.24 -2.88
CA PRO A 75 -4.28 -27.98 -3.22
C PRO A 75 -4.24 -27.02 -2.02
N GLN A 76 -3.18 -26.20 -1.92
CA GLN A 76 -3.15 -25.11 -0.96
C GLN A 76 -3.73 -23.83 -1.58
N PRO A 77 -4.66 -23.13 -0.88
CA PRO A 77 -5.17 -21.86 -1.34
C PRO A 77 -4.08 -20.78 -1.30
N SER A 78 -4.17 -19.78 -2.17
CA SER A 78 -3.47 -18.52 -1.93
C SER A 78 -4.05 -17.82 -0.69
N GLU A 79 -3.30 -16.88 -0.12
CA GLU A 79 -3.75 -16.14 1.07
C GLU A 79 -5.09 -15.41 0.88
N PRO A 80 -5.36 -14.72 -0.26
CA PRO A 80 -6.67 -14.13 -0.52
C PRO A 80 -7.80 -15.17 -0.63
N GLU A 81 -7.50 -16.35 -1.21
CA GLU A 81 -8.48 -17.44 -1.31
C GLU A 81 -8.79 -18.05 0.06
N LEU A 82 -7.78 -18.20 0.92
CA LEU A 82 -7.95 -18.66 2.29
C LEU A 82 -8.76 -17.65 3.11
N ALA A 83 -8.42 -16.36 3.03
CA ALA A 83 -9.16 -15.30 3.72
C ALA A 83 -10.63 -15.29 3.30
N ALA A 84 -10.92 -15.37 2.00
CA ALA A 84 -12.29 -15.40 1.48
C ALA A 84 -13.05 -16.69 1.82
N ALA A 85 -12.37 -17.83 1.94
CA ALA A 85 -12.99 -19.06 2.42
C ALA A 85 -13.30 -18.97 3.92
N LEU A 86 -12.34 -18.50 4.71
CA LEU A 86 -12.45 -18.37 6.15
C LEU A 86 -13.54 -17.36 6.54
N ALA A 87 -13.61 -16.21 5.86
CA ALA A 87 -14.64 -15.20 6.09
C ALA A 87 -16.06 -15.76 5.90
N ARG A 88 -16.27 -16.55 4.85
CA ARG A 88 -17.56 -17.21 4.59
C ARG A 88 -17.91 -18.27 5.63
N VAL A 89 -16.93 -19.05 6.10
CA VAL A 89 -17.15 -20.10 7.09
C VAL A 89 -17.43 -19.52 8.47
N LEU A 90 -16.70 -18.46 8.85
CA LEU A 90 -16.86 -17.81 10.15
C LEU A 90 -18.05 -16.86 10.19
N GLY A 91 -18.45 -16.27 9.06
CA GLY A 91 -19.48 -15.24 9.02
C GLY A 91 -18.96 -13.83 9.39
N HIS A 92 -17.64 -13.64 9.40
CA HIS A 92 -16.95 -12.41 9.80
C HIS A 92 -15.89 -12.01 8.77
N SER A 93 -15.52 -10.74 8.73
CA SER A 93 -14.47 -10.26 7.85
C SER A 93 -13.09 -10.74 8.28
N VAL A 94 -12.28 -11.08 7.28
CA VAL A 94 -10.90 -11.53 7.45
C VAL A 94 -10.00 -10.60 6.65
N LEU A 95 -9.07 -9.95 7.33
CA LEU A 95 -8.02 -9.16 6.72
C LEU A 95 -6.80 -10.05 6.48
N TYR A 96 -6.11 -9.79 5.38
CA TYR A 96 -4.90 -10.50 4.98
C TYR A 96 -3.85 -9.51 4.46
N PRO A 97 -2.55 -9.78 4.66
CA PRO A 97 -1.46 -9.03 4.08
C PRO A 97 -1.74 -8.68 2.62
N ALA A 98 -1.75 -7.38 2.36
CA ALA A 98 -1.56 -6.92 0.99
C ALA A 98 -0.10 -7.13 0.60
N GLU A 99 0.22 -6.92 -0.68
CA GLU A 99 1.60 -6.93 -1.16
C GLU A 99 2.48 -6.05 -0.24
N GLU A 100 3.71 -6.49 0.06
CA GLU A 100 4.61 -6.00 1.15
C GLU A 100 4.73 -4.47 1.31
N PHE A 101 4.41 -3.70 0.26
CA PHE A 101 4.53 -2.25 0.21
C PHE A 101 3.26 -1.49 0.61
N LEU A 102 2.12 -2.16 0.75
CA LEU A 102 0.87 -1.59 1.24
C LEU A 102 0.75 -1.73 2.77
N GLN A 103 1.82 -1.37 3.49
CA GLN A 103 1.83 -1.40 4.95
C GLN A 103 0.68 -0.54 5.49
N GLY A 104 -0.22 -1.15 6.27
CA GLY A 104 -1.42 -0.50 6.78
C GLY A 104 -2.64 -0.52 5.87
N VAL A 105 -2.57 -1.10 4.66
CA VAL A 105 -3.74 -1.31 3.78
C VAL A 105 -3.91 -2.78 3.38
N PRO A 106 -4.25 -3.66 4.34
CA PRO A 106 -4.51 -5.07 4.06
C PRO A 106 -5.66 -5.27 3.06
N GLY A 107 -5.64 -6.42 2.39
CA GLY A 107 -6.86 -6.92 1.75
C GLY A 107 -7.88 -7.33 2.81
N LEU A 108 -9.16 -7.22 2.49
CA LEU A 108 -10.27 -7.61 3.37
C LEU A 108 -11.24 -8.46 2.56
N ALA A 109 -11.57 -9.64 3.08
CA ALA A 109 -12.62 -10.49 2.56
C ALA A 109 -13.77 -10.55 3.57
N ALA A 110 -14.98 -10.22 3.13
CA ALA A 110 -16.19 -10.25 3.94
C ALA A 110 -16.98 -11.56 3.71
N ALA A 111 -17.85 -11.88 4.67
CA ALA A 111 -18.64 -13.11 4.65
C ALA A 111 -19.64 -13.18 3.47
N ASP A 112 -20.06 -12.04 2.93
CA ASP A 112 -20.95 -11.95 1.76
C ASP A 112 -20.23 -12.17 0.42
N GLY A 113 -18.92 -12.39 0.44
CA GLY A 113 -18.07 -12.56 -0.74
C GLY A 113 -17.46 -11.26 -1.26
N THR A 114 -17.71 -10.11 -0.63
CA THR A 114 -17.04 -8.85 -0.95
C THR A 114 -15.55 -8.97 -0.66
N VAL A 115 -14.72 -8.56 -1.62
CA VAL A 115 -13.27 -8.40 -1.43
C VAL A 115 -12.93 -6.95 -1.69
N THR A 116 -12.28 -6.31 -0.72
CA THR A 116 -11.95 -4.88 -0.73
C THR A 116 -10.61 -4.62 -0.05
N ARG A 117 -10.23 -3.35 0.07
CA ARG A 117 -9.08 -2.90 0.87
C ARG A 117 -9.58 -2.16 2.11
N ALA A 118 -8.81 -2.26 3.18
CA ALA A 118 -9.10 -1.60 4.45
C ALA A 118 -7.87 -0.85 4.93
N ARG A 119 -8.01 0.35 5.48
CA ARG A 119 -6.93 1.02 6.21
C ARG A 119 -6.96 0.53 7.66
N LEU A 120 -5.88 -0.11 8.07
CA LEU A 120 -5.68 -0.65 9.41
C LEU A 120 -4.67 0.24 10.15
N LEU A 121 -5.14 0.85 11.24
CA LEU A 121 -4.31 1.63 12.14
C LEU A 121 -3.78 0.71 13.25
N ASP A 122 -2.46 0.69 13.39
CA ASP A 122 -1.76 0.00 14.48
C ASP A 122 -2.13 0.66 15.82
N PRO A 123 -2.33 -0.11 16.92
CA PRO A 123 -2.47 0.39 18.29
C PRO A 123 -1.25 1.18 18.83
N GLY A 124 -0.70 2.14 18.08
CA GLY A 124 0.34 3.07 18.52
C GLY A 124 1.63 2.42 19.06
N GLU A 125 2.61 3.27 19.39
CA GLU A 125 3.91 2.81 19.93
C GLU A 125 3.91 2.67 21.47
N ASP A 126 2.87 3.15 22.16
CA ASP A 126 2.79 3.09 23.63
C ASP A 126 2.13 1.77 24.08
N PRO A 127 2.91 0.78 24.56
CA PRO A 127 2.39 -0.52 24.97
C PRO A 127 1.56 -0.44 26.26
N HIS A 128 1.53 0.72 26.93
CA HIS A 128 0.79 0.95 28.16
C HIS A 128 -0.56 1.65 27.94
N ASP A 129 -0.90 2.05 26.71
CA ASP A 129 -2.23 2.53 26.40
C ASP A 129 -3.21 1.35 26.32
N GLU A 130 -3.88 1.06 27.44
CA GLU A 130 -4.88 0.01 27.52
C GLU A 130 -6.10 0.25 26.60
N THR A 131 -6.25 1.45 26.02
CA THR A 131 -7.30 1.78 25.05
C THR A 131 -6.88 1.61 23.60
N ALA A 132 -5.59 1.42 23.33
CA ALA A 132 -5.06 1.21 21.98
C ALA A 132 -5.45 -0.18 21.46
N GLY A 133 -6.10 -0.20 20.30
CA GLY A 133 -6.49 -1.41 19.58
C GLY A 133 -6.41 -1.17 18.08
N TYR A 134 -6.29 -2.25 17.32
CA TYR A 134 -6.32 -2.22 15.87
C TYR A 134 -7.64 -1.63 15.38
N LYS A 135 -7.59 -0.53 14.65
CA LYS A 135 -8.78 0.17 14.17
C LYS A 135 -8.83 0.13 12.64
N VAL A 136 -10.00 -0.21 12.11
CA VAL A 136 -10.27 -0.07 10.67
C VAL A 136 -11.06 1.22 10.47
N ASP A 137 -10.39 2.30 10.08
CA ASP A 137 -11.03 3.61 9.95
C ASP A 137 -11.64 3.84 8.56
N ALA A 138 -11.17 3.12 7.53
CA ALA A 138 -11.63 3.27 6.15
C ALA A 138 -11.59 1.96 5.35
N VAL A 139 -12.49 1.84 4.37
CA VAL A 139 -12.60 0.72 3.42
C VAL A 139 -12.97 1.23 2.03
N GLU A 140 -12.57 0.55 0.94
CA GLU A 140 -12.93 0.97 -0.43
C GLU A 140 -14.35 0.55 -0.85
N ALA A 141 -14.95 -0.40 -0.13
CA ALA A 141 -16.33 -0.86 -0.36
C ALA A 141 -17.01 -1.09 0.99
N PRO A 142 -18.34 -0.93 1.10
CA PRO A 142 -19.07 -1.16 2.34
C PRO A 142 -18.88 -2.60 2.85
N VAL A 143 -18.69 -2.75 4.16
CA VAL A 143 -18.48 -4.04 4.84
C VAL A 143 -19.40 -4.10 6.07
N THR A 144 -20.21 -5.15 6.17
CA THR A 144 -21.32 -5.23 7.14
C THR A 144 -20.85 -5.21 8.59
N ASP A 145 -19.75 -5.89 8.93
CA ASP A 145 -19.20 -5.98 10.28
C ASP A 145 -18.23 -4.84 10.63
N LEU A 146 -18.03 -3.89 9.72
CA LEU A 146 -17.27 -2.65 9.94
C LEU A 146 -18.14 -1.41 9.65
N PRO A 147 -19.27 -1.22 10.37
CA PRO A 147 -20.22 -0.15 10.06
C PRO A 147 -19.69 1.26 10.35
N ASN A 148 -18.61 1.37 11.12
CA ASN A 148 -17.99 2.65 11.47
C ASN A 148 -16.84 3.04 10.52
N ALA A 149 -16.41 2.13 9.64
CA ALA A 149 -15.37 2.42 8.67
C ALA A 149 -15.91 3.35 7.58
N GLN A 150 -15.15 4.39 7.26
CA GLN A 150 -15.50 5.30 6.18
C GLN A 150 -15.33 4.61 4.84
N VAL A 151 -16.36 4.63 4.01
CA VAL A 151 -16.26 4.12 2.63
C VAL A 151 -15.64 5.21 1.77
N THR A 152 -14.37 5.05 1.43
CA THR A 152 -13.59 6.01 0.62
C THR A 152 -12.50 5.30 -0.15
N ARG A 153 -12.03 5.92 -1.24
CA ARG A 153 -10.81 5.45 -1.92
C ARG A 153 -9.61 5.71 -1.02
N LEU A 154 -8.67 4.77 -0.99
CA LEU A 154 -7.50 4.82 -0.10
C LEU A 154 -6.27 5.35 -0.85
N PRO A 155 -5.82 6.61 -0.63
CA PRO A 155 -4.69 7.20 -1.35
C PRO A 155 -3.39 6.42 -1.24
N GLU A 156 -3.22 5.66 -0.15
CA GLU A 156 -2.07 4.79 0.12
C GLU A 156 -1.85 3.76 -0.99
N ILE A 157 -2.93 3.27 -1.61
CA ILE A 157 -2.85 2.31 -2.72
C ILE A 157 -2.08 2.91 -3.88
N VAL A 158 -2.39 4.17 -4.23
CA VAL A 158 -1.71 4.90 -5.31
C VAL A 158 -0.31 5.33 -4.88
N ARG A 159 -0.15 5.80 -3.63
CA ARG A 159 1.13 6.25 -3.07
C ARG A 159 2.17 5.12 -3.10
N TYR A 160 1.81 3.91 -2.67
CA TYR A 160 2.74 2.79 -2.58
C TYR A 160 2.75 1.87 -3.80
N GLN A 161 1.91 2.10 -4.79
CA GLN A 161 1.91 1.34 -6.05
C GLN A 161 3.32 1.25 -6.64
N ARG A 162 3.83 0.03 -6.87
CA ARG A 162 5.11 -0.15 -7.56
C ARG A 162 4.95 0.23 -9.02
N LYS A 163 5.84 1.10 -9.50
CA LYS A 163 5.91 1.48 -10.90
C LYS A 163 7.38 1.56 -11.32
N PRO A 164 7.78 0.88 -12.41
CA PRO A 164 9.16 0.97 -12.87
C PRO A 164 9.51 2.43 -13.23
N THR A 165 10.69 2.89 -12.83
CA THR A 165 11.17 4.26 -13.08
C THR A 165 12.54 4.23 -13.78
N PRO A 166 12.62 3.71 -15.03
CA PRO A 166 13.87 3.54 -15.76
C PRO A 166 14.63 4.84 -16.03
N VAL A 167 13.97 6.00 -16.13
CA VAL A 167 14.66 7.28 -16.30
C VAL A 167 15.40 7.63 -15.01
N ARG A 168 14.73 7.51 -13.87
CA ARG A 168 15.35 7.64 -12.53
C ARG A 168 16.46 6.61 -12.33
N ASP A 169 16.23 5.35 -12.68
CA ASP A 169 17.22 4.28 -12.51
C ASP A 169 18.47 4.54 -13.38
N GLY A 170 18.28 5.05 -14.61
CA GLY A 170 19.34 5.49 -15.50
C GLY A 170 20.15 6.64 -14.91
N LEU A 171 19.48 7.67 -14.35
CA LEU A 171 20.16 8.78 -13.66
C LEU A 171 21.02 8.27 -12.50
N VAL A 172 20.47 7.44 -11.62
CA VAL A 172 21.19 6.86 -10.47
C VAL A 172 22.42 6.09 -10.94
N ALA A 173 22.29 5.28 -11.98
CA ALA A 173 23.41 4.53 -12.55
C ALA A 173 24.51 5.49 -13.07
N SER A 174 24.14 6.54 -13.80
CA SER A 174 25.09 7.53 -14.32
C SER A 174 25.80 8.31 -13.21
N LEU A 175 25.09 8.74 -12.18
CA LEU A 175 25.68 9.45 -11.03
C LEU A 175 26.68 8.57 -10.26
N ASN A 176 26.36 7.29 -10.08
CA ASN A 176 27.26 6.33 -9.46
C ASN A 176 28.54 6.12 -10.28
N ILE A 177 28.44 6.07 -11.62
CA ILE A 177 29.60 5.94 -12.52
C ILE A 177 30.51 7.17 -12.43
N LEU A 178 29.94 8.37 -12.29
CA LEU A 178 30.72 9.60 -12.14
C LEU A 178 31.42 9.71 -10.78
N GLY A 179 31.07 8.87 -9.80
CA GLY A 179 31.57 8.97 -8.42
C GLY A 179 31.08 10.25 -7.71
N THR A 180 30.03 10.88 -8.25
CA THR A 180 29.47 12.12 -7.73
C THR A 180 28.45 11.81 -6.63
N GLY A 181 28.94 11.64 -5.41
CA GLY A 181 28.10 11.44 -4.22
C GLY A 181 27.34 10.11 -4.20
N ARG A 182 26.58 9.93 -3.12
CA ARG A 182 25.89 8.68 -2.79
C ARG A 182 24.39 8.91 -2.82
N THR A 183 23.68 8.30 -3.77
CA THR A 183 22.21 8.38 -3.86
C THR A 183 21.52 7.61 -2.74
N ASP A 184 22.26 6.87 -1.91
CA ASP A 184 21.79 6.17 -0.71
C ASP A 184 21.92 7.01 0.57
N ASP A 185 22.55 8.18 0.51
CA ASP A 185 22.63 9.11 1.64
C ASP A 185 21.38 10.01 1.69
N ILE A 186 20.45 9.65 2.59
CA ILE A 186 19.15 10.30 2.74
C ILE A 186 19.33 11.80 3.02
N GLY A 187 18.64 12.64 2.24
CA GLY A 187 18.70 14.10 2.36
C GLY A 187 19.87 14.74 1.61
N SER A 188 20.76 13.97 0.99
CA SER A 188 21.77 14.52 0.07
C SER A 188 21.11 15.07 -1.20
N PRO A 189 21.74 16.06 -1.89
CA PRO A 189 21.26 16.56 -3.17
C PRO A 189 21.00 15.45 -4.21
N TYR A 190 21.85 14.43 -4.27
CA TYR A 190 21.68 13.32 -5.23
C TYR A 190 20.52 12.40 -4.85
N TRP A 191 20.31 12.14 -3.55
CA TRP A 191 19.15 11.40 -3.09
C TRP A 191 17.85 12.16 -3.38
N THR A 192 17.82 13.48 -3.13
CA THR A 192 16.66 14.34 -3.44
C THR A 192 16.37 14.35 -4.94
N ALA A 193 17.39 14.53 -5.79
CA ALA A 193 17.24 14.47 -7.24
C ALA A 193 16.64 13.13 -7.71
N ALA A 194 17.19 12.00 -7.25
CA ALA A 194 16.71 10.69 -7.62
C ALA A 194 15.30 10.40 -7.09
N THR A 195 14.96 10.87 -5.89
CA THR A 195 13.65 10.66 -5.26
C THR A 195 12.57 11.47 -5.97
N ASN A 196 12.82 12.76 -6.21
CA ASN A 196 11.86 13.64 -6.86
C ASN A 196 11.68 13.29 -8.35
N LEU A 197 12.76 12.91 -9.04
CA LEU A 197 12.64 12.40 -10.42
C LEU A 197 11.83 11.10 -10.47
N GLY A 198 12.03 10.21 -9.49
CA GLY A 198 11.24 8.98 -9.37
C GLY A 198 9.75 9.24 -9.14
N ALA A 199 9.41 10.21 -8.28
CA ALA A 199 8.03 10.64 -8.07
C ALA A 199 7.42 11.22 -9.36
N TRP A 200 8.15 12.11 -10.03
CA TRP A 200 7.75 12.73 -11.29
C TRP A 200 7.50 11.68 -12.39
N GLU A 201 8.47 10.81 -12.64
CA GLU A 201 8.36 9.72 -13.60
C GLU A 201 7.20 8.78 -13.27
N LYS A 202 7.01 8.44 -11.99
CA LYS A 202 5.91 7.59 -11.55
C LYS A 202 4.56 8.20 -11.91
N LEU A 203 4.33 9.50 -11.66
CA LEU A 203 3.10 10.18 -12.06
C LEU A 203 2.88 10.10 -13.57
N VAL A 204 3.87 10.49 -14.37
CA VAL A 204 3.77 10.50 -15.84
C VAL A 204 3.44 9.10 -16.36
N ARG A 205 4.12 8.09 -15.84
CA ARG A 205 3.85 6.70 -16.21
C ARG A 205 2.47 6.27 -15.74
N THR A 206 2.03 6.60 -14.53
CA THR A 206 0.68 6.24 -14.05
C THR A 206 -0.38 6.80 -14.95
N LYS A 207 -0.21 8.04 -15.40
CA LYS A 207 -1.08 8.64 -16.39
C LYS A 207 -1.01 7.96 -17.76
N ALA A 208 0.18 7.55 -18.21
CA ALA A 208 0.33 6.83 -19.48
C ALA A 208 -0.41 5.49 -19.51
N ASP A 209 -0.54 4.84 -18.35
CA ASP A 209 -1.28 3.59 -18.18
C ASP A 209 -2.75 3.83 -17.79
N ASP A 210 -3.31 5.01 -18.11
CA ASP A 210 -4.69 5.40 -17.79
C ASP A 210 -5.04 5.18 -16.30
N TRP A 211 -4.10 5.55 -15.43
CA TRP A 211 -4.21 5.46 -13.97
C TRP A 211 -4.26 4.04 -13.41
N ALA A 212 -3.98 3.02 -14.23
CA ALA A 212 -3.98 1.64 -13.79
C ALA A 212 -2.91 1.34 -12.71
N PRO A 213 -3.18 0.37 -11.81
CA PRO A 213 -4.42 -0.43 -11.71
C PRO A 213 -5.51 0.25 -10.88
N ALA A 214 -5.23 1.35 -10.18
CA ALA A 214 -6.19 2.01 -9.31
C ALA A 214 -7.35 2.64 -10.11
N GLY A 215 -7.08 3.13 -11.33
CA GLY A 215 -8.04 3.87 -12.15
C GLY A 215 -8.33 5.28 -11.64
N TRP A 216 -7.51 5.76 -10.69
CA TRP A 216 -7.64 7.09 -10.09
C TRP A 216 -6.30 7.58 -9.53
N TYR A 217 -6.21 8.87 -9.19
CA TYR A 217 -5.02 9.46 -8.59
C TYR A 217 -5.40 10.56 -7.59
N PRO A 218 -4.92 10.53 -6.33
CA PRO A 218 -5.27 11.55 -5.33
C PRO A 218 -4.81 12.95 -5.76
N PRO A 219 -5.63 14.00 -5.60
CA PRO A 219 -5.27 15.35 -6.00
C PRO A 219 -4.12 15.93 -5.15
N ASP A 220 -4.04 15.59 -3.86
CA ASP A 220 -2.93 15.95 -2.97
C ASP A 220 -1.61 15.31 -3.42
N LEU A 221 -1.64 14.04 -3.84
CA LEU A 221 -0.47 13.35 -4.37
C LEU A 221 -0.03 13.94 -5.71
N TYR A 222 -0.99 14.41 -6.53
CA TYR A 222 -0.70 15.06 -7.81
C TYR A 222 0.05 16.37 -7.56
N VAL A 223 -0.47 17.20 -6.66
CA VAL A 223 0.15 18.45 -6.21
C VAL A 223 1.55 18.20 -5.62
N GLN A 224 1.68 17.24 -4.70
CA GLN A 224 2.97 16.86 -4.13
C GLN A 224 4.01 16.50 -5.21
N THR A 225 3.58 15.82 -6.26
CA THR A 225 4.47 15.42 -7.36
C THR A 225 4.84 16.59 -8.27
N LEU A 226 3.95 17.58 -8.46
CA LEU A 226 4.28 18.82 -9.14
C LEU A 226 5.26 19.68 -8.31
N SER A 227 5.08 19.76 -6.99
CA SER A 227 6.04 20.42 -6.09
C SER A 227 7.41 19.72 -6.11
N ALA A 228 7.45 18.39 -6.17
CA ALA A 228 8.71 17.66 -6.35
C ALA A 228 9.42 18.06 -7.65
N ARG A 229 8.67 18.42 -8.71
CA ARG A 229 9.24 18.95 -9.96
C ARG A 229 9.79 20.37 -9.82
N ASP A 230 9.17 21.22 -9.00
CA ASP A 230 9.73 22.53 -8.61
C ASP A 230 11.06 22.35 -7.87
N GLU A 231 11.12 21.40 -6.93
CA GLU A 231 12.34 21.09 -6.18
C GLU A 231 13.46 20.60 -7.10
N LEU A 232 13.16 19.83 -8.16
CA LEU A 232 14.16 19.42 -9.17
C LEU A 232 14.75 20.63 -9.90
N GLU A 233 13.94 21.61 -10.28
CA GLU A 233 14.40 22.85 -10.92
C GLU A 233 15.28 23.67 -9.97
N ALA A 234 14.86 23.81 -8.71
CA ALA A 234 15.62 24.55 -7.70
C ALA A 234 16.94 23.86 -7.30
N LEU A 235 17.01 22.54 -7.44
CA LEU A 235 18.19 21.74 -7.09
C LEU A 235 19.27 21.76 -8.17
N GLN A 236 18.89 21.83 -9.45
CA GLN A 236 19.81 21.81 -10.58
C GLN A 236 21.01 22.79 -10.46
N PRO A 237 20.84 24.08 -10.09
CA PRO A 237 21.97 25.00 -9.96
C PRO A 237 22.91 24.70 -8.77
N GLN A 238 22.50 23.83 -7.86
CA GLN A 238 23.28 23.43 -6.68
C GLN A 238 24.18 22.22 -6.96
N LEU A 239 23.95 21.52 -8.07
CA LEU A 239 24.70 20.33 -8.45
C LEU A 239 25.97 20.71 -9.25
N PRO A 240 27.04 19.89 -9.17
CA PRO A 240 28.15 20.00 -10.11
C PRO A 240 27.66 19.90 -11.55
N VAL A 241 28.31 20.64 -12.47
CA VAL A 241 27.89 20.78 -13.88
C VAL A 241 27.51 19.44 -14.53
N GLN A 242 28.36 18.42 -14.41
CA GLN A 242 28.10 17.10 -15.01
C GLN A 242 26.85 16.41 -14.45
N ALA A 243 26.60 16.56 -13.14
CA ALA A 243 25.41 16.00 -12.51
C ALA A 243 24.15 16.81 -12.86
N ALA A 244 24.28 18.13 -12.99
CA ALA A 244 23.20 19.00 -13.43
C ALA A 244 22.77 18.69 -14.87
N GLU A 245 23.73 18.47 -15.78
CA GLU A 245 23.45 18.08 -17.18
C GLU A 245 22.75 16.72 -17.27
N LEU A 246 23.17 15.74 -16.45
CA LEU A 246 22.50 14.43 -16.39
C LEU A 246 21.06 14.55 -15.85
N LEU A 247 20.87 15.36 -14.81
CA LEU A 247 19.56 15.60 -14.24
C LEU A 247 18.63 16.29 -15.26
N GLU A 248 19.12 17.32 -15.94
CA GLU A 248 18.40 18.06 -16.98
C GLU A 248 17.92 17.11 -18.08
N ALA A 249 18.83 16.29 -18.63
CA ALA A 249 18.49 15.34 -19.68
C ALA A 249 17.44 14.31 -19.23
N ALA A 250 17.51 13.86 -17.98
CA ALA A 250 16.55 12.92 -17.39
C ALA A 250 15.18 13.58 -17.19
N VAL A 251 15.15 14.79 -16.65
CA VAL A 251 13.92 15.59 -16.47
C VAL A 251 13.25 15.88 -17.81
N ASP A 252 14.02 16.27 -18.83
CA ASP A 252 13.52 16.55 -20.19
C ASP A 252 12.83 15.34 -20.84
N LEU A 253 13.26 14.11 -20.51
CA LEU A 253 12.59 12.91 -21.00
C LEU A 253 11.20 12.77 -20.40
N VAL A 254 11.08 12.97 -19.08
CA VAL A 254 9.81 12.86 -18.35
C VAL A 254 8.87 14.01 -18.70
N ASP A 255 9.37 15.25 -18.78
CA ASP A 255 8.61 16.44 -19.12
C ASP A 255 7.97 16.34 -20.52
N ARG A 256 8.68 15.79 -21.50
CA ARG A 256 8.14 15.56 -22.85
C ARG A 256 6.96 14.61 -22.84
N GLU A 257 7.02 13.54 -22.04
CA GLU A 257 5.89 12.61 -21.90
C GLU A 257 4.74 13.24 -21.12
N PHE A 258 5.02 13.99 -20.06
CA PHE A 258 3.99 14.73 -19.32
C PHE A 258 3.21 15.68 -20.22
N ILE A 259 3.90 16.45 -21.09
CA ILE A 259 3.27 17.35 -22.06
C ILE A 259 2.32 16.59 -22.99
N LYS A 260 2.73 15.44 -23.52
CA LYS A 260 1.89 14.64 -24.44
C LYS A 260 0.61 14.14 -23.78
N LEU A 261 0.68 13.83 -22.49
CA LEU A 261 -0.43 13.23 -21.76
C LEU A 261 -1.41 14.27 -21.20
N THR A 262 -0.97 15.52 -21.00
CA THR A 262 -1.74 16.58 -20.36
C THR A 262 -2.21 17.65 -21.36
N VAL A 263 -3.18 18.46 -20.95
CA VAL A 263 -3.66 19.61 -21.73
C VAL A 263 -3.34 20.92 -21.01
N PRO A 264 -3.05 22.02 -21.73
CA PRO A 264 -2.94 23.34 -21.12
C PRO A 264 -4.28 23.76 -20.51
N ASP A 265 -4.24 24.13 -19.24
CA ASP A 265 -5.34 24.73 -18.52
C ASP A 265 -4.72 25.62 -17.45
N PRO A 266 -4.68 26.95 -17.61
CA PRO A 266 -4.16 27.82 -16.55
C PRO A 266 -5.18 28.04 -15.41
N ALA A 267 -6.46 27.71 -15.64
CA ALA A 267 -7.54 28.03 -14.72
C ALA A 267 -7.77 26.94 -13.65
N TRP A 268 -7.39 25.68 -13.91
CA TRP A 268 -7.54 24.56 -12.96
C TRP A 268 -6.79 24.77 -11.63
N TYR A 269 -5.84 25.70 -11.57
CA TYR A 269 -5.21 26.17 -10.34
C TYR A 269 -6.22 26.59 -9.28
N LEU A 270 -7.31 27.25 -9.69
CA LEU A 270 -8.38 27.67 -8.81
C LEU A 270 -9.10 26.46 -8.23
N ASP A 271 -9.31 25.42 -9.04
CA ASP A 271 -9.96 24.19 -8.61
C ASP A 271 -9.13 23.47 -7.54
N LEU A 272 -7.80 23.40 -7.68
CA LEU A 272 -6.93 22.85 -6.64
C LEU A 272 -6.92 23.69 -5.36
N ARG A 273 -6.86 25.03 -5.47
CA ARG A 273 -6.93 25.92 -4.30
C ARG A 273 -8.23 25.79 -3.53
N THR A 274 -9.36 25.67 -4.23
CA THR A 274 -10.68 25.50 -3.58
C THR A 274 -10.79 24.18 -2.82
N GLN A 275 -9.97 23.18 -3.14
CA GLN A 275 -9.84 21.93 -2.40
C GLN A 275 -8.90 22.05 -1.18
N GLY A 276 -8.34 23.25 -0.92
CA GLY A 276 -7.44 23.50 0.20
C GLY A 276 -6.02 22.97 -0.02
N LEU A 277 -5.64 22.68 -1.27
CA LEU A 277 -4.31 22.18 -1.61
C LEU A 277 -3.31 23.33 -1.70
N ASP A 278 -2.08 23.06 -1.25
CA ASP A 278 -0.98 24.01 -1.31
C ASP A 278 -0.42 24.08 -2.73
N VAL A 279 -0.71 25.17 -3.43
CA VAL A 279 -0.27 25.38 -4.81
C VAL A 279 0.37 26.76 -4.94
N PRO A 280 1.41 26.90 -5.77
CA PRO A 280 2.14 28.16 -5.91
C PRO A 280 1.25 29.30 -6.43
N ASP A 281 1.74 30.53 -6.32
CA ASP A 281 1.08 31.67 -6.93
C ASP A 281 0.99 31.50 -8.46
N PRO A 282 -0.18 31.72 -9.11
CA PRO A 282 -0.30 31.60 -10.55
C PRO A 282 0.70 32.47 -11.34
N HIS A 283 1.21 33.55 -10.75
CA HIS A 283 2.22 34.41 -11.38
C HIS A 283 3.64 33.85 -11.31
N ASP A 284 3.92 32.99 -10.32
CA ASP A 284 5.22 32.36 -10.10
C ASP A 284 5.24 30.87 -10.49
N ALA A 285 4.09 30.37 -10.95
CA ALA A 285 3.85 29.01 -11.41
C ALA A 285 4.72 28.62 -12.60
N ALA A 286 5.49 27.55 -12.45
CA ALA A 286 6.17 26.91 -13.57
C ALA A 286 5.16 26.26 -14.55
N TRP A 287 5.59 26.03 -15.80
CA TRP A 287 4.69 25.64 -16.88
C TRP A 287 3.97 24.30 -16.62
N TRP A 288 4.57 23.34 -15.90
CA TRP A 288 3.94 22.03 -15.63
C TRP A 288 2.68 22.16 -14.80
N TRP A 289 2.61 23.18 -13.95
CA TRP A 289 1.40 23.45 -13.19
C TRP A 289 0.28 24.10 -14.01
N THR A 290 0.57 24.63 -15.20
CA THR A 290 -0.47 25.16 -16.11
C THR A 290 -1.08 24.06 -16.98
N ARG A 291 -0.87 22.79 -16.60
CA ARG A 291 -1.33 21.63 -17.34
C ARG A 291 -2.02 20.66 -16.40
N ARG A 292 -3.13 20.12 -16.88
CA ARG A 292 -3.89 19.11 -16.15
C ARG A 292 -4.07 17.83 -16.96
N PRO A 293 -4.32 16.70 -16.29
CA PRO A 293 -4.83 15.53 -16.97
C PRO A 293 -6.24 15.76 -17.53
N ASP A 294 -6.54 15.12 -18.64
CA ASP A 294 -7.89 15.07 -19.21
C ASP A 294 -8.22 13.63 -19.63
N PRO A 295 -9.22 12.97 -19.01
CA PRO A 295 -10.02 13.45 -17.87
C PRO A 295 -9.20 13.56 -16.57
N LEU A 296 -9.76 14.24 -15.57
CA LEU A 296 -9.20 14.26 -14.21
C LEU A 296 -9.37 12.89 -13.53
N PRO A 297 -8.37 12.40 -12.79
CA PRO A 297 -8.38 11.07 -12.20
C PRO A 297 -8.90 10.99 -10.77
N TRP A 298 -9.55 12.03 -10.24
CA TRP A 298 -10.14 12.04 -8.89
C TRP A 298 -11.64 12.29 -8.94
#